data_AF-A0A8K0AEF5-F1
#
_entry.id   AF-A0A8K0AEF5-F1
#
_cell.length_a   1.000
_cell.length_b   1.000
_cell.length_c   1.000
_cell.angle_alpha   90.00
_cell.angle_beta   90.00
_cell.angle_gamma   90.00
#
_symmetry.space_group_name_H-M   'P 1'
#
loop_
_entity.id
_entity.type
_entity.pdbx_description
1 polymer ?
#
loop_
_entity_poly.entity_id
_entity_poly.type
_entity_poly.pdbx_seq_one_letter_code
_entity_poly.pdbx_strand_id
1 'polypeptide(L)'
;MNESNDDIRWPVGSTVDDIGPLWYLSYCTLVPCVIAGFVTNIFFIVVSQEVFNQRPTIPNLLLKYLAWTDVLNCSFGVVPIILAYHLKIFTKGVCAFHGTVFSAFSVASQMIVALMSIDRYIALVHPFFYSKCLVKRHGKMAIAVYIILVYSAVSASLPLFGLNRNIPHPPNSFCMFDWADRTPKGRLVVYLNLLNMFLCLLIIMIMNGVVGMYMYRLRRVRPTQVACVSSETGTQPPADSLNRRLQLQMTKMLDAVEDLPTLHDLYFGQTTNDDTG
;
A
#
# COMPACT_ATOMS: atom_id res chain seq x y z
N MET A 1 21.20 -5.34 36.67
CA MET A 1 20.41 -6.56 37.00
C MET A 1 19.65 -6.95 35.75
N ASN A 2 19.99 -8.11 35.21
CA ASN A 2 19.44 -8.68 33.98
C ASN A 2 18.07 -9.28 34.27
N GLU A 3 16.99 -8.65 33.80
CA GLU A 3 15.62 -9.20 33.83
C GLU A 3 14.93 -8.96 32.47
N SER A 4 15.46 -9.59 31.42
CA SER A 4 14.67 -9.94 30.22
C SER A 4 15.29 -11.18 29.56
N ASN A 5 15.68 -12.11 30.42
CA ASN A 5 16.11 -13.45 30.04
C ASN A 5 14.99 -14.45 30.40
N ASP A 6 13.74 -14.07 30.11
CA ASP A 6 12.69 -15.06 29.88
C ASP A 6 13.08 -15.79 28.60
N ASP A 7 13.78 -16.90 28.80
CA ASP A 7 14.35 -17.74 27.76
C ASP A 7 13.17 -18.35 26.98
N ILE A 8 12.74 -17.66 25.91
CA ILE A 8 11.68 -18.13 25.03
C ILE A 8 12.02 -19.57 24.64
N ARG A 9 11.19 -20.52 25.10
CA ARG A 9 11.44 -21.94 24.86
C ARG A 9 11.14 -22.26 23.41
N TRP A 10 12.19 -22.53 22.64
CA TRP A 10 12.10 -22.95 21.24
C TRP A 10 12.07 -24.47 21.12
N PRO A 11 11.38 -25.03 20.11
CA PRO A 11 10.45 -24.38 19.20
C PRO A 11 9.11 -24.05 19.88
N VAL A 12 8.55 -22.87 19.58
CA VAL A 12 7.28 -22.43 20.18
C VAL A 12 6.13 -23.22 19.55
N GLY A 13 5.21 -23.75 20.37
CA GLY A 13 4.09 -24.58 19.91
C GLY A 13 4.42 -26.07 19.78
N SER A 14 5.46 -26.55 20.47
CA SER A 14 5.78 -27.98 20.55
C SER A 14 4.85 -28.77 21.48
N THR A 15 4.25 -28.12 22.48
CA THR A 15 3.20 -28.66 23.36
C THR A 15 1.90 -27.89 23.19
N VAL A 16 0.75 -28.60 23.24
CA VAL A 16 -0.59 -28.00 23.08
C VAL A 16 -0.87 -26.93 24.16
N ASP A 17 -0.25 -27.08 25.34
CA ASP A 17 -0.38 -26.14 26.45
C ASP A 17 0.30 -24.77 26.19
N ASP A 18 1.20 -24.67 25.21
CA ASP A 18 1.83 -23.39 24.81
C ASP A 18 0.92 -22.54 23.89
N ILE A 19 -0.16 -23.14 23.35
CA ILE A 19 -0.99 -22.54 22.31
C ILE A 19 -2.38 -22.23 22.89
N GLY A 20 -2.55 -21.01 23.40
CA GLY A 20 -3.82 -20.55 23.95
C GLY A 20 -4.94 -20.34 22.90
N PRO A 21 -6.21 -20.16 23.33
CA PRO A 21 -7.35 -19.96 22.41
C PRO A 21 -7.20 -18.72 21.51
N LEU A 22 -6.45 -17.71 21.98
CA LEU A 22 -6.11 -16.51 21.20
C LEU A 22 -5.29 -16.83 19.94
N TRP A 23 -4.46 -17.86 19.97
CA TRP A 23 -3.70 -18.28 18.80
C TRP A 23 -4.63 -18.81 17.71
N TYR A 24 -5.60 -19.66 18.06
CA TYR A 24 -6.59 -20.18 17.11
C TYR A 24 -7.44 -19.07 16.50
N LEU A 25 -7.87 -18.08 17.29
CA LEU A 25 -8.59 -16.91 16.79
C LEU A 25 -7.72 -16.07 15.83
N SER A 26 -6.46 -15.84 16.18
CA SER A 26 -5.51 -15.15 15.30
C SER A 26 -5.27 -15.94 14.02
N TYR A 27 -5.19 -17.27 14.09
CA TYR A 27 -4.93 -18.13 12.95
C TYR A 27 -6.15 -18.20 12.01
N CYS A 28 -7.36 -18.37 12.57
CA CYS A 28 -8.63 -18.38 11.84
C CYS A 28 -8.92 -17.06 11.12
N THR A 29 -8.38 -15.94 11.60
CA THR A 29 -8.50 -14.64 10.91
C THR A 29 -7.37 -14.41 9.93
N LEU A 30 -6.13 -14.78 10.28
CA LEU A 30 -4.95 -14.56 9.45
C LEU A 30 -4.97 -15.37 8.15
N VAL A 31 -5.35 -16.66 8.19
CA VAL A 31 -5.36 -17.51 6.99
C VAL A 31 -6.30 -16.98 5.90
N PRO A 32 -7.58 -16.69 6.17
CA PRO A 32 -8.47 -16.08 5.17
C PRO A 32 -7.97 -14.73 4.68
N CYS A 33 -7.43 -13.88 5.56
CA CYS A 33 -6.86 -12.59 5.17
C CYS A 33 -5.69 -12.73 4.19
N VAL A 34 -4.80 -13.70 4.41
CA VAL A 34 -3.67 -13.96 3.51
C VAL A 34 -4.15 -14.50 2.17
N ILE A 35 -5.12 -15.43 2.17
CA ILE A 35 -5.69 -15.96 0.93
C ILE A 35 -6.37 -14.85 0.14
N ALA A 36 -7.25 -14.08 0.78
CA ALA A 36 -7.95 -12.95 0.17
C ALA A 36 -6.96 -11.91 -0.35
N GLY A 37 -5.96 -11.55 0.44
CA GLY A 37 -4.91 -10.60 0.05
C GLY A 37 -4.10 -11.09 -1.15
N PHE A 38 -3.71 -12.37 -1.16
CA PHE A 38 -2.97 -12.97 -2.28
C PHE A 38 -3.80 -13.00 -3.56
N VAL A 39 -5.04 -13.49 -3.50
CA VAL A 39 -5.96 -13.56 -4.64
C VAL A 39 -6.28 -12.16 -5.17
N THR A 40 -6.60 -11.21 -4.29
CA THR A 40 -6.94 -9.83 -4.67
C THR A 40 -5.78 -9.13 -5.34
N ASN A 41 -4.57 -9.24 -4.78
CA ASN A 41 -3.40 -8.58 -5.36
C ASN A 41 -2.97 -9.22 -6.68
N ILE A 42 -3.08 -10.54 -6.84
CA ILE A 42 -2.81 -11.21 -8.13
C ILE A 42 -3.83 -10.78 -9.18
N PHE A 43 -5.12 -10.81 -8.84
CA PHE A 43 -6.17 -10.33 -9.73
C PHE A 43 -5.91 -8.88 -10.15
N PHE A 44 -5.55 -8.02 -9.18
CA PHE A 44 -5.17 -6.64 -9.45
C PHE A 44 -3.96 -6.54 -10.39
N ILE A 45 -2.91 -7.35 -10.21
CA ILE A 45 -1.74 -7.34 -11.10
C ILE A 45 -2.13 -7.71 -12.54
N VAL A 46 -2.95 -8.76 -12.71
CA VAL A 46 -3.41 -9.22 -14.03
C VAL A 46 -4.22 -8.11 -14.73
N VAL A 47 -5.21 -7.54 -14.03
CA VAL A 47 -6.03 -6.45 -14.58
C VAL A 47 -5.20 -5.19 -14.82
N SER A 48 -4.33 -4.84 -13.87
CA SER A 48 -3.46 -3.66 -13.95
C SER A 48 -2.47 -3.77 -15.11
N GLN A 49 -2.04 -4.97 -15.49
CA GLN A 49 -1.15 -5.16 -16.64
C GLN A 49 -1.84 -4.76 -17.95
N GLU A 50 -3.08 -5.18 -18.16
CA GLU A 50 -3.87 -4.78 -19.33
C GLU A 50 -4.14 -3.28 -19.33
N VAL A 51 -4.57 -2.73 -18.19
CA VAL A 51 -4.82 -1.30 -18.03
C VAL A 51 -3.55 -0.47 -18.24
N PHE A 52 -2.40 -0.92 -17.73
CA PHE A 52 -1.11 -0.24 -17.89
C PHE A 52 -0.60 -0.29 -19.33
N ASN A 53 -0.79 -1.40 -20.03
CA ASN A 53 -0.42 -1.52 -21.44
C ASN A 53 -1.24 -0.55 -22.31
N GLN A 54 -2.51 -0.34 -21.98
CA GLN A 54 -3.34 0.65 -22.66
C GLN A 54 -3.03 2.09 -22.25
N ARG A 55 -2.79 2.32 -20.95
CA ARG A 55 -2.56 3.65 -20.35
C ARG A 55 -1.46 3.61 -19.29
N PRO A 56 -0.18 3.79 -19.70
CA PRO A 56 0.93 3.72 -18.77
C PRO A 56 1.04 5.04 -17.99
N THR A 57 0.34 5.10 -16.85
CA THR A 57 0.36 6.24 -15.92
C THR A 57 1.18 5.92 -14.67
N ILE A 58 1.69 6.96 -14.01
CA ILE A 58 2.46 6.81 -12.75
C ILE A 58 1.64 6.13 -11.64
N PRO A 59 0.35 6.50 -11.42
CA PRO A 59 -0.45 5.83 -10.39
C PRO A 59 -0.62 4.33 -10.66
N ASN A 60 -0.88 3.94 -11.91
CA ASN A 60 -1.00 2.53 -12.29
C ASN A 60 0.31 1.77 -12.05
N LEU A 61 1.45 2.41 -12.37
CA LEU A 61 2.77 1.83 -12.13
C LEU A 61 3.04 1.61 -10.63
N LEU A 62 2.78 2.62 -9.79
CA LEU A 62 2.99 2.50 -8.35
C LEU A 62 2.04 1.47 -7.73
N LEU A 63 0.78 1.41 -8.17
CA LEU A 63 -0.19 0.42 -7.69
C LEU A 63 0.25 -1.00 -8.04
N LYS A 64 0.81 -1.20 -9.24
CA LYS A 64 1.39 -2.48 -9.62
C LYS A 64 2.56 -2.86 -8.71
N TYR A 65 3.47 -1.94 -8.40
CA TYR A 65 4.57 -2.20 -7.46
C TYR A 65 4.09 -2.51 -6.04
N LEU A 66 3.04 -1.82 -5.58
CA LEU A 66 2.41 -2.10 -4.29
C LEU A 66 1.82 -3.51 -4.25
N ALA A 67 1.04 -3.89 -5.26
CA ALA A 67 0.45 -5.22 -5.36
C ALA A 67 1.51 -6.33 -5.42
N TRP A 68 2.61 -6.13 -6.15
CA TRP A 68 3.75 -7.04 -6.12
C TRP A 68 4.36 -7.16 -4.73
N THR A 69 4.54 -6.04 -4.03
CA THR A 69 5.08 -6.01 -2.66
C THR A 69 4.19 -6.80 -1.70
N ASP A 70 2.88 -6.65 -1.82
CA ASP A 70 1.90 -7.34 -0.95
C ASP A 70 1.83 -8.84 -1.26
N VAL A 71 1.89 -9.25 -2.54
CA VAL A 71 2.01 -10.68 -2.92
C VAL A 71 3.28 -11.30 -2.36
N LEU A 72 4.41 -10.59 -2.48
CA LEU A 72 5.69 -11.05 -1.92
C LEU A 72 5.62 -11.15 -0.39
N ASN A 73 4.96 -10.21 0.29
CA ASN A 73 4.76 -10.28 1.73
C ASN A 73 3.89 -11.47 2.15
N CYS A 74 2.80 -11.74 1.43
CA CYS A 74 1.96 -12.91 1.68
C CYS A 74 2.77 -14.21 1.49
N SER A 75 3.53 -14.29 0.39
CA SER A 75 4.24 -15.50 -0.03
C SER A 75 5.49 -15.81 0.80
N PHE A 76 6.31 -14.80 1.11
CA PHE A 76 7.60 -14.97 1.78
C PHE A 76 7.59 -14.51 3.23
N GLY A 77 6.69 -13.59 3.60
CA GLY A 77 6.45 -13.21 4.98
C GLY A 77 5.56 -14.25 5.65
N VAL A 78 4.29 -14.32 5.26
CA VAL A 78 3.26 -14.98 6.08
C VAL A 78 3.10 -16.49 5.83
N VAL A 79 3.24 -16.97 4.59
CA VAL A 79 3.12 -18.42 4.31
C VAL A 79 4.19 -19.27 5.03
N PRO A 80 5.48 -18.89 5.09
CA PRO A 80 6.50 -19.70 5.75
C PRO A 80 6.26 -19.88 7.26
N ILE A 81 5.68 -18.89 7.94
CA ILE A 81 5.36 -19.01 9.37
C ILE A 81 4.20 -19.98 9.59
N ILE A 82 3.15 -19.90 8.76
CA ILE A 82 2.03 -20.85 8.80
C ILE A 82 2.56 -22.27 8.60
N LEU A 83 3.41 -22.48 7.59
CA LEU A 83 4.02 -23.78 7.32
C LEU A 83 4.91 -24.25 8.49
N ALA A 84 5.69 -23.35 9.08
CA ALA A 84 6.56 -23.68 10.21
C ALA A 84 5.78 -24.14 11.44
N TYR A 85 4.59 -23.58 11.69
CA TYR A 85 3.68 -24.07 12.73
C TYR A 85 3.14 -25.48 12.42
N HIS A 86 2.66 -25.73 11.20
CA HIS A 86 2.15 -27.05 10.81
C HIS A 86 3.22 -28.15 10.85
N LEU A 87 4.44 -27.81 10.47
CA LEU A 87 5.58 -28.73 10.49
C LEU A 87 6.26 -28.80 11.86
N LYS A 88 5.82 -28.03 12.87
CA LYS A 88 6.42 -27.94 14.21
C LYS A 88 7.91 -27.57 14.20
N ILE A 89 8.32 -26.75 13.23
CA ILE A 89 9.71 -26.27 13.03
C ILE A 89 9.87 -24.78 13.34
N PHE A 90 8.95 -24.21 14.12
CA PHE A 90 8.99 -22.80 14.48
C PHE A 90 10.12 -22.51 15.50
N THR A 91 11.32 -22.33 14.96
CA THR A 91 12.57 -22.09 15.69
C THR A 91 12.96 -20.61 15.68
N LYS A 92 13.96 -20.25 16.49
CA LYS A 92 14.52 -18.89 16.52
C LYS A 92 14.96 -18.38 15.15
N GLY A 93 15.55 -19.26 14.32
CA GLY A 93 15.97 -18.90 12.96
C GLY A 93 14.80 -18.59 12.03
N VAL A 94 13.74 -19.39 12.09
CA VAL A 94 12.51 -19.16 11.32
C VAL A 94 11.83 -17.86 11.75
N CYS A 95 11.76 -17.60 13.06
CA CYS A 95 11.23 -16.36 13.60
C CYS A 95 12.05 -15.13 13.17
N ALA A 96 13.37 -15.25 13.19
CA ALA A 96 14.26 -14.18 12.73
C ALA A 96 14.07 -13.87 11.24
N PHE A 97 14.01 -14.90 10.40
CA PHE A 97 13.73 -14.78 8.97
C PHE A 97 12.35 -14.15 8.72
N HIS A 98 11.30 -14.73 9.31
CA HIS A 98 9.94 -14.22 9.20
C HIS A 98 9.87 -12.74 9.59
N GLY A 99 10.37 -12.40 10.79
CA GLY A 99 10.26 -11.05 11.32
C GLY A 99 10.98 -10.01 10.46
N THR A 100 12.13 -10.36 9.89
CA THR A 100 12.85 -9.47 8.97
C THR A 100 12.12 -9.35 7.63
N VAL A 101 11.68 -10.44 7.02
CA VAL A 101 11.01 -10.40 5.72
C VAL A 101 9.66 -9.68 5.81
N PHE A 102 8.85 -10.03 6.81
CA PHE A 102 7.56 -9.39 7.06
C PHE A 102 7.70 -7.89 7.34
N SER A 103 8.68 -7.50 8.16
CA SER A 103 8.94 -6.08 8.45
C SER A 103 9.45 -5.33 7.21
N ALA A 104 10.32 -5.94 6.40
CA ALA A 104 10.87 -5.33 5.19
C ALA A 104 9.76 -4.99 4.18
N PHE A 105 8.89 -5.95 3.87
CA PHE A 105 7.79 -5.70 2.93
C PHE A 105 6.74 -4.75 3.51
N SER A 106 6.48 -4.80 4.81
CA SER A 106 5.56 -3.87 5.47
C SER A 106 6.05 -2.41 5.38
N VAL A 107 7.33 -2.17 5.65
CA VAL A 107 7.95 -0.84 5.51
C VAL A 107 7.97 -0.39 4.05
N ALA A 108 8.28 -1.30 3.11
CA ALA A 108 8.26 -0.99 1.69
C ALA A 108 6.86 -0.57 1.20
N SER A 109 5.83 -1.35 1.58
CA SER A 109 4.43 -1.07 1.24
C SER A 109 3.99 0.31 1.76
N GLN A 110 4.30 0.63 3.03
CA GLN A 110 4.03 1.96 3.62
C GLN A 110 4.71 3.11 2.85
N MET A 111 5.99 2.95 2.52
CA MET A 111 6.75 3.94 1.77
C MET A 111 6.24 4.12 0.34
N ILE A 112 5.81 3.04 -0.33
CA ILE A 112 5.20 3.11 -1.66
C ILE A 112 3.88 3.89 -1.60
N VAL A 113 3.04 3.67 -0.58
CA VAL A 113 1.80 4.44 -0.39
C VAL A 113 2.07 5.92 -0.09
N ALA A 114 3.12 6.23 0.68
CA ALA A 114 3.56 7.61 0.88
C ALA A 114 4.01 8.24 -0.46
N LEU A 115 4.78 7.52 -1.28
CA LEU A 115 5.20 7.97 -2.61
C LEU A 115 3.99 8.21 -3.55
N MET A 116 2.98 7.34 -3.52
CA MET A 116 1.73 7.54 -4.26
C MET A 116 1.02 8.83 -3.84
N SER A 117 0.99 9.11 -2.54
CA SER A 117 0.32 10.30 -1.99
C SER A 117 1.04 11.57 -2.43
N ILE A 118 2.38 11.56 -2.46
CA ILE A 118 3.20 12.65 -2.99
C ILE A 118 3.00 12.83 -4.50
N ASP A 119 2.98 11.75 -5.29
CA ASP A 119 2.77 11.83 -6.74
C ASP A 119 1.42 12.49 -7.07
N ARG A 120 0.36 12.08 -6.37
CA ARG A 120 -0.99 12.68 -6.51
C ARG A 120 -0.99 14.17 -6.16
N TYR A 121 -0.30 14.55 -5.08
CA TYR A 121 -0.18 15.95 -4.70
C TYR A 121 0.52 16.78 -5.79
N ILE A 122 1.65 16.30 -6.31
CA ILE A 122 2.41 17.00 -7.36
C ILE A 122 1.58 17.12 -8.65
N ALA A 123 0.86 16.06 -9.02
CA ALA A 123 0.01 16.05 -10.21
C ALA A 123 -1.10 17.12 -10.16
N LEU A 124 -1.71 17.33 -8.98
CA LEU A 124 -2.81 18.27 -8.81
C LEU A 124 -2.34 19.71 -8.58
N VAL A 125 -1.30 19.93 -7.78
CA VAL A 125 -0.85 21.29 -7.44
C VAL A 125 0.05 21.89 -8.52
N HIS A 126 0.82 21.06 -9.23
CA HIS A 126 1.78 21.51 -10.24
C HIS A 126 1.56 20.86 -11.61
N PRO A 127 0.36 21.01 -12.23
CA PRO A 127 0.01 20.33 -13.48
C PRO A 127 0.94 20.70 -14.66
N PHE A 128 1.40 21.96 -14.72
CA PHE A 128 2.31 22.43 -15.78
C PHE A 128 3.72 21.84 -15.72
N PHE A 129 4.19 21.48 -14.52
CA PHE A 129 5.44 20.73 -14.33
C PHE A 129 5.20 19.22 -14.49
N TYR A 130 4.01 18.74 -14.15
CA TYR A 130 3.61 17.34 -14.28
C TYR A 130 3.35 16.88 -15.72
N SER A 131 3.27 17.73 -16.75
CA SER A 131 3.03 17.25 -18.13
C SER A 131 4.27 16.98 -18.98
N LYS A 132 5.45 17.54 -18.64
CA LYS A 132 6.55 17.67 -19.62
C LYS A 132 7.42 16.42 -19.94
N CYS A 133 7.22 15.26 -19.32
CA CYS A 133 7.89 13.99 -19.72
C CYS A 133 7.42 12.80 -18.86
N LEU A 134 6.58 11.92 -19.39
CA LEU A 134 6.08 10.73 -18.66
C LEU A 134 7.08 9.56 -18.70
N VAL A 135 7.67 9.25 -19.85
CA VAL A 135 8.60 8.10 -20.02
C VAL A 135 9.83 8.20 -19.10
N LYS A 136 10.45 9.37 -19.03
CA LYS A 136 11.59 9.61 -18.11
C LYS A 136 11.20 9.49 -16.64
N ARG A 137 9.91 9.64 -16.29
CA ARG A 137 9.42 9.48 -14.92
C ARG A 137 9.14 8.04 -14.56
N HIS A 138 8.75 7.17 -15.50
CA HIS A 138 8.57 5.74 -15.20
C HIS A 138 9.88 5.14 -14.71
N GLY A 139 10.99 5.43 -15.39
CA GLY A 139 12.33 5.02 -14.93
C GLY A 139 12.69 5.60 -13.56
N LYS A 140 12.42 6.89 -13.31
CA LYS A 140 12.66 7.51 -12.00
C LYS A 140 11.82 6.88 -10.88
N MET A 141 10.55 6.56 -11.14
CA MET A 141 9.68 5.91 -10.16
C MET A 141 10.11 4.47 -9.89
N ALA A 142 10.50 3.72 -10.92
CA ALA A 142 11.06 2.39 -10.74
C ALA A 142 12.34 2.43 -9.87
N ILE A 143 13.23 3.39 -10.11
CA ILE A 143 14.42 3.62 -9.28
C ILE A 143 14.02 4.01 -7.85
N ALA A 144 13.04 4.89 -7.67
CA ALA A 144 12.56 5.28 -6.34
C ALA A 144 12.00 4.09 -5.56
N VAL A 145 11.18 3.25 -6.21
CA VAL A 145 10.67 2.00 -5.60
C VAL A 145 11.80 1.04 -5.27
N TYR A 146 12.79 0.90 -6.15
CA TYR A 146 13.97 0.07 -5.86
C TYR A 146 14.74 0.58 -4.63
N ILE A 147 14.95 1.89 -4.51
CA ILE A 147 15.59 2.50 -3.33
C ILE A 147 14.75 2.23 -2.07
N ILE A 148 13.42 2.34 -2.16
CA ILE A 148 12.51 2.01 -1.05
C ILE A 148 12.67 0.54 -0.63
N LEU A 149 12.69 -0.40 -1.59
CA LEU A 149 12.88 -1.82 -1.29
C LEU A 149 14.23 -2.10 -0.62
N VAL A 150 15.32 -1.51 -1.13
CA VAL A 150 16.65 -1.64 -0.53
C VAL A 150 16.68 -1.03 0.87
N TYR A 151 16.16 0.18 1.04
CA TYR A 151 16.07 0.83 2.36
C TYR A 151 15.29 -0.02 3.35
N SER A 152 14.15 -0.57 2.93
CA SER A 152 13.28 -1.38 3.78
C SER A 152 13.92 -2.71 4.17
N ALA A 153 14.65 -3.35 3.23
CA ALA A 153 15.43 -4.54 3.53
C ALA A 153 16.57 -4.26 4.52
N VAL A 154 17.28 -3.14 4.34
CA VAL A 154 18.36 -2.73 5.25
C VAL A 154 17.81 -2.43 6.63
N SER A 155 16.75 -1.62 6.75
CA SER A 155 16.17 -1.24 8.03
C SER A 155 15.59 -2.44 8.79
N ALA A 156 14.90 -3.35 8.11
CA ALA A 156 14.35 -4.55 8.71
C ALA A 156 15.40 -5.64 9.04
N SER A 157 16.60 -5.55 8.44
CA SER A 157 17.73 -6.43 8.75
C SER A 157 18.53 -5.98 9.98
N LEU A 158 18.35 -4.74 10.47
CA LEU A 158 19.05 -4.23 11.66
C LEU A 158 18.98 -5.17 12.88
N PRO A 159 17.83 -5.80 13.21
CA PRO A 159 17.75 -6.78 14.30
C PRO A 159 18.64 -8.02 14.08
N LEU A 160 18.93 -8.42 12.83
CA LEU A 160 19.79 -9.59 12.57
C LEU A 160 21.27 -9.31 12.83
N PHE A 161 21.70 -8.04 12.73
CA PHE A 161 23.09 -7.63 12.98
C PHE A 161 23.41 -7.39 14.48
N GLY A 162 22.56 -7.87 15.39
CA GLY A 162 22.77 -7.76 16.83
C GLY A 162 22.50 -6.37 17.40
N LEU A 163 21.79 -5.51 16.66
CA LEU A 163 21.28 -4.23 17.17
C LEU A 163 19.98 -4.41 17.96
N ASN A 164 19.19 -5.45 17.65
CA ASN A 164 17.96 -5.85 18.33
C ASN A 164 17.81 -7.38 18.14
N ARG A 165 16.66 -7.98 18.44
CA ARG A 165 16.32 -9.39 18.21
C ARG A 165 14.87 -9.48 17.73
N ASN A 166 14.60 -10.40 16.81
CA ASN A 166 13.23 -10.73 16.42
C ASN A 166 12.68 -11.76 17.41
N ILE A 167 11.55 -11.45 18.03
CA ILE A 167 10.84 -12.29 18.99
C ILE A 167 9.41 -12.57 18.49
N PRO A 168 8.83 -13.73 18.85
CA PRO A 168 7.41 -13.98 18.66
C PRO A 168 6.61 -13.04 19.55
N HIS A 169 5.59 -12.39 18.98
CA HIS A 169 4.69 -11.50 19.71
C HIS A 169 3.38 -12.25 20.05
N PRO A 170 2.81 -12.10 21.26
CA PRO A 170 1.52 -12.70 21.61
C PRO A 170 0.44 -12.32 20.59
N PRO A 171 -0.33 -13.28 20.04
CA PRO A 171 -0.52 -14.66 20.49
C PRO A 171 0.41 -15.72 19.85
N ASN A 172 1.65 -15.37 19.52
CA ASN A 172 2.61 -16.20 18.79
C ASN A 172 2.11 -16.56 17.39
N SER A 173 1.63 -15.58 16.62
CA SER A 173 1.24 -15.77 15.22
C SER A 173 2.21 -15.13 14.23
N PHE A 174 3.05 -14.20 14.71
CA PHE A 174 4.06 -13.52 13.91
C PHE A 174 5.28 -13.19 14.77
N CYS A 175 6.39 -12.93 14.09
CA CYS A 175 7.61 -12.41 14.70
C CYS A 175 7.88 -10.98 14.24
N MET A 176 8.44 -10.17 15.14
CA MET A 176 8.92 -8.81 14.86
C MET A 176 10.07 -8.48 15.82
N PHE A 177 10.81 -7.39 15.57
CA PHE A 177 11.82 -6.89 16.50
C PHE A 177 11.26 -6.71 17.92
N ASP A 178 12.13 -6.73 18.93
CA ASP A 178 11.78 -6.58 20.34
C ASP A 178 11.59 -5.10 20.67
N TRP A 179 10.34 -4.71 20.98
CA TRP A 179 9.96 -3.33 21.28
C TRP A 179 10.31 -2.95 22.72
N ALA A 180 10.49 -3.96 23.58
CA ALA A 180 10.79 -3.81 24.99
C ALA A 180 12.30 -3.80 25.28
N ASP A 181 13.15 -3.99 24.26
CA ASP A 181 14.60 -3.99 24.40
C ASP A 181 15.12 -2.68 25.01
N ARG A 182 15.66 -2.78 26.23
CA ARG A 182 16.19 -1.65 27.00
C ARG A 182 17.67 -1.38 26.71
N THR A 183 18.31 -2.12 25.81
CA THR A 183 19.67 -1.80 25.39
C THR A 183 19.66 -0.51 24.55
N PRO A 184 20.74 0.31 24.59
CA PRO A 184 20.80 1.52 23.76
C PRO A 184 20.72 1.22 22.26
N LYS A 185 21.26 0.07 21.83
CA LYS A 185 21.18 -0.40 20.44
C LYS A 185 19.76 -0.82 20.07
N GLY A 186 19.08 -1.58 20.93
CA GLY A 186 17.70 -2.01 20.73
C GLY A 186 16.75 -0.83 20.62
N ARG A 187 16.87 0.14 21.55
CA ARG A 187 16.09 1.39 21.52
C ARG A 187 16.28 2.18 20.23
N LEU A 188 17.51 2.24 19.69
CA LEU A 188 17.76 2.92 18.42
C LEU A 188 16.93 2.29 17.29
N VAL A 189 16.91 0.97 17.18
CA VAL A 189 16.10 0.25 16.16
C VAL A 189 14.61 0.53 16.36
N VAL A 190 14.13 0.51 17.60
CA VAL A 190 12.73 0.82 17.90
C VAL A 190 12.37 2.26 17.49
N TYR A 191 13.18 3.25 17.88
CA TYR A 191 12.94 4.64 17.52
C TYR A 191 13.00 4.89 16.01
N LEU A 192 13.96 4.27 15.30
CA LEU A 192 14.03 4.37 13.85
C LEU A 192 12.77 3.84 13.17
N ASN A 193 12.28 2.67 13.58
CA ASN A 193 11.04 2.09 13.03
C ASN A 193 9.80 2.94 13.37
N LEU A 194 9.68 3.41 14.61
CA LEU A 194 8.57 4.29 15.02
C LEU A 194 8.57 5.62 14.27
N LEU A 195 9.75 6.25 14.13
CA LEU A 195 9.90 7.49 13.38
C LEU A 195 9.55 7.29 11.91
N ASN A 196 10.01 6.19 11.31
CA ASN A 196 9.67 5.84 9.93
C ASN A 196 8.15 5.69 9.74
N MET A 197 7.50 4.92 10.61
CA MET A 197 6.05 4.72 10.54
C MET A 197 5.28 6.03 10.74
N PHE A 198 5.66 6.82 11.75
CA PHE A 198 5.05 8.11 12.04
C PHE A 198 5.18 9.08 10.87
N LEU A 199 6.38 9.19 10.28
CA LEU A 199 6.64 10.09 9.15
C LEU A 199 5.85 9.66 7.91
N CYS A 200 5.81 8.36 7.61
CA CYS A 200 5.00 7.84 6.50
C CYS A 200 3.52 8.19 6.66
N LEU A 201 2.95 7.92 7.84
CA LEU A 201 1.55 8.24 8.13
C LEU A 201 1.26 9.73 8.03
N LEU A 202 2.15 10.57 8.58
CA LEU A 202 2.02 12.01 8.51
C LEU A 202 2.03 12.52 7.06
N ILE A 203 2.96 12.02 6.23
CA ILE A 203 3.01 12.35 4.81
C ILE A 203 1.72 11.94 4.11
N ILE A 204 1.26 10.70 4.31
CA ILE A 204 0.03 10.17 3.69
C ILE A 204 -1.17 11.05 4.08
N MET A 205 -1.32 11.37 5.37
CA MET A 205 -2.43 12.17 5.89
C MET A 205 -2.41 13.59 5.35
N ILE A 206 -1.26 14.28 5.37
CA ILE A 206 -1.16 15.67 4.90
C ILE A 206 -1.41 15.73 3.39
N MET A 207 -0.74 14.87 2.61
CA MET A 207 -0.84 14.91 1.15
C MET A 207 -2.26 14.57 0.69
N ASN A 208 -2.85 13.48 1.21
CA ASN A 208 -4.22 13.12 0.86
C ASN A 208 -5.24 14.12 1.38
N GLY A 209 -4.99 14.74 2.55
CA GLY A 209 -5.81 15.82 3.08
C GLY A 209 -5.83 17.05 2.17
N VAL A 210 -4.67 17.50 1.68
CA VAL A 210 -4.60 18.63 0.74
C VAL A 210 -5.27 18.30 -0.58
N VAL A 211 -5.04 17.09 -1.12
CA VAL A 211 -5.70 16.59 -2.33
C VAL A 211 -7.23 16.60 -2.14
N GLY A 212 -7.73 16.06 -1.04
CA GLY A 212 -9.15 16.02 -0.72
C GLY A 212 -9.76 17.41 -0.56
N MET A 213 -9.07 18.32 0.14
CA MET A 213 -9.50 19.71 0.29
C MET A 213 -9.52 20.47 -1.04
N TYR A 214 -8.53 20.25 -1.90
CA TYR A 214 -8.47 20.84 -3.23
C TYR A 214 -9.66 20.36 -4.07
N MET A 215 -9.90 19.05 -4.12
CA MET A 215 -11.04 18.46 -4.84
C MET A 215 -12.39 18.94 -4.29
N TYR A 216 -12.53 19.02 -2.96
CA TYR A 216 -13.74 19.56 -2.31
C TYR A 216 -13.99 21.02 -2.70
N ARG A 217 -12.96 21.86 -2.70
CA ARG A 217 -13.09 23.26 -3.14
C ARG A 217 -13.43 23.35 -4.62
N LEU A 218 -12.83 22.54 -5.49
CA LEU A 218 -13.17 22.49 -6.91
C LEU A 218 -14.64 22.09 -7.12
N ARG A 219 -15.13 21.08 -6.40
CA ARG A 219 -16.55 20.67 -6.48
C ARG A 219 -17.50 21.73 -5.94
N ARG A 220 -17.14 22.42 -4.86
CA ARG A 220 -17.97 23.48 -4.26
C ARG A 220 -18.00 24.75 -5.12
N VAL A 221 -16.89 25.08 -5.77
CA VAL A 221 -16.76 26.28 -6.62
C VAL A 221 -17.29 26.04 -8.03
N ARG A 222 -17.44 24.79 -8.50
CA ARG A 222 -18.29 24.46 -9.65
C ARG A 222 -19.75 24.60 -9.20
N PRO A 223 -20.43 25.74 -9.44
CA PRO A 223 -21.86 25.76 -9.23
C PRO A 223 -22.44 24.81 -10.28
N THR A 224 -23.59 24.22 -10.00
CA THR A 224 -24.43 23.54 -10.98
C THR A 224 -24.60 24.41 -12.24
N GLN A 225 -23.71 24.29 -13.22
CA GLN A 225 -23.88 24.80 -14.58
C GLN A 225 -24.37 23.66 -15.48
N VAL A 226 -25.44 23.01 -15.01
CA VAL A 226 -26.39 22.30 -15.87
C VAL A 226 -27.76 22.97 -15.72
N ALA A 227 -27.77 24.30 -15.72
CA ALA A 227 -28.95 25.06 -16.10
C ALA A 227 -28.56 25.72 -17.43
N CYS A 228 -29.01 25.13 -18.53
CA CYS A 228 -28.92 25.71 -19.86
C CYS A 228 -29.37 27.17 -19.80
N VAL A 229 -28.44 28.10 -20.02
CA VAL A 229 -28.81 29.43 -20.55
C VAL A 229 -29.06 29.22 -22.02
N SER A 230 -30.31 28.87 -22.34
CA SER A 230 -30.88 29.03 -23.67
C SER A 230 -31.28 30.50 -23.81
N SER A 231 -30.52 31.31 -24.55
CA SER A 231 -31.04 32.18 -25.62
C SER A 231 -29.92 33.05 -26.20
N GLU A 232 -29.97 33.18 -27.53
CA GLU A 232 -29.04 33.84 -28.46
C GLU A 232 -28.81 35.33 -28.14
N THR A 233 -27.70 36.01 -28.47
CA THR A 233 -27.30 36.41 -29.84
C THR A 233 -25.97 37.21 -29.80
N GLY A 234 -25.04 37.03 -30.77
CA GLY A 234 -24.14 38.12 -31.23
C GLY A 234 -22.61 38.06 -30.96
N THR A 235 -21.86 37.40 -31.86
CA THR A 235 -20.60 37.82 -32.54
C THR A 235 -19.34 38.33 -31.77
N GLN A 236 -18.31 37.48 -31.58
CA GLN A 236 -16.86 37.69 -31.89
C GLN A 236 -15.96 36.42 -31.58
N PRO A 237 -14.85 36.11 -32.32
CA PRO A 237 -14.08 34.83 -32.27
C PRO A 237 -12.69 34.96 -31.55
N PRO A 238 -11.74 33.99 -31.57
CA PRO A 238 -11.74 32.57 -31.22
C PRO A 238 -10.57 32.21 -30.25
N ALA A 239 -10.42 32.86 -29.09
CA ALA A 239 -9.42 32.48 -28.06
C ALA A 239 -10.03 31.60 -26.95
N ASP A 240 -11.29 31.87 -26.62
CA ASP A 240 -12.04 31.12 -25.61
C ASP A 240 -12.45 29.73 -26.09
N SER A 241 -12.57 29.49 -27.40
CA SER A 241 -12.99 28.17 -27.89
C SER A 241 -11.90 27.11 -27.70
N LEU A 242 -10.62 27.47 -27.81
CA LEU A 242 -9.50 26.56 -27.56
C LEU A 242 -9.32 26.31 -26.06
N ASN A 243 -9.36 27.35 -25.24
CA ASN A 243 -9.33 27.20 -23.78
C ASN A 243 -10.53 26.42 -23.27
N ARG A 244 -11.73 26.64 -23.83
CA ARG A 244 -12.94 25.88 -23.52
C ARG A 244 -12.86 24.45 -24.03
N ARG A 245 -12.25 24.18 -25.19
CA ARG A 245 -11.98 22.82 -25.66
C ARG A 245 -10.96 22.11 -24.77
N LEU A 246 -9.90 22.78 -24.33
CA LEU A 246 -8.91 22.24 -23.41
C LEU A 246 -9.53 21.97 -22.02
N GLN A 247 -10.33 22.90 -21.50
CA GLN A 247 -11.10 22.73 -20.27
C GLN A 247 -12.11 21.58 -20.41
N LEU A 248 -12.83 21.49 -21.53
CA LEU A 248 -13.77 20.39 -21.81
C LEU A 248 -13.05 19.05 -21.95
N GLN A 249 -11.84 19.02 -22.51
CA GLN A 249 -11.04 17.80 -22.58
C GLN A 249 -10.46 17.41 -21.22
N MET A 250 -10.04 18.38 -20.39
CA MET A 250 -9.62 18.12 -19.02
C MET A 250 -10.79 17.65 -18.15
N THR A 251 -11.98 18.23 -18.32
CA THR A 251 -13.20 17.78 -17.62
C THR A 251 -13.63 16.39 -18.09
N LYS A 252 -13.63 16.11 -19.40
CA LYS A 252 -13.90 14.76 -19.91
C LYS A 252 -12.88 13.71 -19.45
N MET A 253 -11.61 14.10 -19.26
CA MET A 253 -10.58 13.22 -18.70
C MET A 253 -10.74 13.01 -17.20
N LEU A 254 -11.23 14.01 -16.46
CA LEU A 254 -11.55 13.91 -15.04
C LEU A 254 -12.80 13.07 -14.80
N ASP A 255 -13.85 13.28 -15.59
CA ASP A 255 -15.09 12.50 -15.53
C ASP A 255 -14.81 11.03 -15.90
N ALA A 256 -13.94 10.75 -16.89
CA ALA A 256 -13.51 9.38 -17.19
C ALA A 256 -12.65 8.72 -16.08
N VAL A 257 -12.03 9.51 -15.20
CA VAL A 257 -11.29 9.02 -14.03
C VAL A 257 -12.21 8.84 -12.83
N GLU A 258 -13.27 9.64 -12.73
CA GLU A 258 -14.29 9.58 -11.68
C GLU A 258 -15.37 8.52 -11.96
N ASP A 259 -15.59 8.16 -13.23
CA ASP A 259 -16.53 7.11 -13.65
C ASP A 259 -15.90 5.69 -13.69
N LEU A 260 -14.58 5.56 -13.52
CA LEU A 260 -13.92 4.25 -13.50
C LEU A 260 -14.37 3.34 -12.34
N PRO A 261 -14.69 3.84 -11.12
CA PRO A 261 -15.30 3.05 -10.06
C PRO A 261 -16.77 2.69 -10.34
N THR A 262 -17.56 3.61 -10.92
CA THR A 262 -19.00 3.42 -11.18
C THR A 262 -19.29 2.52 -12.38
N LEU A 263 -18.41 2.47 -13.39
CA LEU A 263 -18.53 1.52 -14.51
C LEU A 263 -18.21 0.08 -14.10
N HIS A 264 -17.33 -0.13 -13.12
CA HIS A 264 -17.03 -1.47 -12.59
C HIS A 264 -18.22 -2.05 -11.80
N ASP A 265 -18.90 -1.21 -11.00
CA ASP A 265 -20.09 -1.63 -10.25
C ASP A 265 -21.32 -1.84 -11.16
N LEU A 266 -21.44 -1.11 -12.28
CA LEU A 266 -22.52 -1.34 -13.25
C LEU A 266 -22.28 -2.58 -14.15
N TYR A 267 -21.03 -2.95 -14.45
CA TYR A 267 -20.73 -4.10 -15.32
C TYR A 267 -20.77 -5.45 -14.56
N PHE A 268 -20.45 -5.48 -13.27
CA PHE A 268 -20.58 -6.69 -12.43
C PHE A 268 -21.92 -6.82 -11.70
N GLY A 269 -22.71 -5.75 -11.59
CA GLY A 269 -24.06 -5.80 -11.04
C GLY A 269 -25.12 -6.43 -11.95
N GLN A 270 -24.82 -6.67 -13.23
CA GLN A 270 -25.77 -7.25 -14.21
C GLN A 270 -25.59 -8.74 -14.49
N THR A 271 -24.51 -9.39 -14.06
CA THR A 271 -24.28 -10.82 -14.36
C THR A 271 -24.81 -11.80 -13.31
N THR A 272 -25.55 -11.36 -12.29
CA THR A 272 -26.16 -12.24 -11.27
C THR A 272 -27.68 -12.25 -11.31
N ASN A 273 -28.29 -12.34 -12.49
CA ASN A 273 -29.74 -12.55 -12.58
C ASN A 273 -30.22 -13.38 -13.79
N ASP A 274 -29.35 -14.17 -14.42
CA ASP A 274 -29.79 -15.21 -15.34
C ASP A 274 -28.81 -16.37 -15.27
N ASP A 275 -29.10 -17.36 -14.42
CA ASP A 275 -29.06 -18.77 -14.82
C ASP A 275 -29.59 -19.70 -13.72
N THR A 276 -30.63 -20.45 -14.11
CA THR A 276 -31.17 -21.71 -13.56
C THR A 276 -32.10 -21.68 -12.34
N GLY A 277 -33.38 -21.99 -12.62
CA GLY A 277 -33.99 -23.28 -12.24
C GLY A 277 -34.61 -23.38 -10.87
#